data_AF-F0QW35-F1
#
_entry.id   AF-F0QW35-F1
#
_cell.length_a   1.000
_cell.length_b   1.000
_cell.length_c   1.000
_cell.angle_alpha   90.00
_cell.angle_beta   90.00
_cell.angle_gamma   90.00
#
_symmetry.space_group_name_H-M   'P 1'
#
loop_
_entity.id
_entity.type
_entity.pdbx_description
1 polymer ?
#
loop_
_entity_poly.entity_id
_entity_poly.type
_entity_poly.pdbx_seq_one_letter_code
_entity_poly.pdbx_strand_id
1 'polypeptide(L)'
;MRKALEIFLVILITLVTPIIAHASQNIDNLNNAATNVTSTINGFMDSITNGTENIINTALADLISFTNFLKSVIYSASEALAILFGIIGGFLWLSGISPYRGRRLVISAILLALLAIIIIHI
;
A
#
# COMPACT_ATOMS: atom_id res chain seq x y z
N MET A 1 70.37 -40.50 11.18
CA MET A 1 68.93 -40.64 10.81
C MET A 1 68.10 -39.40 11.19
N ARG A 2 68.23 -38.85 12.39
CA ARG A 2 67.44 -37.69 12.87
C ARG A 2 67.52 -36.44 11.96
N LYS A 3 68.71 -36.06 11.50
CA LYS A 3 68.94 -34.93 10.58
C LYS A 3 68.26 -35.10 9.21
N ALA A 4 68.26 -36.32 8.67
CA ALA A 4 67.62 -36.61 7.38
C ALA A 4 66.09 -36.55 7.46
N LEU A 5 65.53 -37.00 8.60
CA LEU A 5 64.10 -36.88 8.90
C LEU A 5 63.66 -35.42 8.99
N GLU A 6 64.43 -34.57 9.70
CA GLU A 6 64.17 -33.13 9.82
C GLU A 6 64.18 -32.45 8.44
N ILE A 7 65.17 -32.75 7.60
CA ILE A 7 65.28 -32.19 6.24
C ILE A 7 64.11 -32.64 5.36
N PHE A 8 63.72 -33.92 5.42
CA PHE A 8 62.57 -34.44 4.69
C PHE A 8 61.26 -33.75 5.10
N LEU A 9 61.06 -33.52 6.40
CA LEU A 9 59.89 -32.83 6.93
C LEU A 9 59.81 -31.37 6.47
N VAL A 10 60.93 -30.66 6.45
CA VAL A 10 61.01 -29.27 5.95
C VAL A 10 60.65 -29.22 4.47
N ILE A 11 61.20 -30.13 3.65
CA ILE A 11 60.89 -30.21 2.22
C ILE A 11 59.38 -30.48 2.01
N LEU A 12 58.81 -31.43 2.75
CA LEU A 12 57.38 -31.75 2.68
C LEU A 12 56.51 -30.54 3.02
N ILE A 13 56.82 -29.81 4.09
CA ILE A 13 56.07 -28.61 4.50
C ILE A 13 56.18 -27.52 3.44
N THR A 14 57.36 -27.28 2.89
CA THR A 14 57.55 -26.25 1.84
C THR A 14 56.80 -26.55 0.54
N LEU A 15 56.58 -27.83 0.22
CA LEU A 15 55.81 -28.24 -0.97
C LEU A 15 54.29 -28.13 -0.75
N VAL A 16 53.81 -28.45 0.46
CA VAL A 16 52.37 -28.54 0.75
C VAL A 16 51.76 -27.19 1.15
N THR A 17 52.52 -26.32 1.81
CA THR A 17 52.07 -24.99 2.25
C THR A 17 51.47 -24.10 1.15
N PRO A 18 52.09 -23.94 -0.05
CA PRO A 18 51.49 -23.13 -1.10
C PRO A 18 50.16 -23.71 -1.59
N ILE A 19 50.01 -25.04 -1.66
CA ILE A 19 48.77 -25.69 -2.13
C ILE A 19 47.61 -25.39 -1.16
N ILE A 20 47.85 -25.50 0.14
CA ILE A 20 46.84 -25.20 1.18
C ILE A 20 46.45 -23.71 1.15
N ALA A 21 47.43 -22.81 1.00
CA ALA A 21 47.18 -21.37 0.96
C ALA A 21 46.28 -20.96 -0.22
N HIS A 22 46.54 -21.48 -1.43
CA HIS A 22 45.72 -21.19 -2.60
C HIS A 22 44.32 -21.81 -2.50
N ALA A 23 44.20 -23.03 -1.95
CA ALA A 23 42.91 -23.66 -1.71
C ALA A 23 42.06 -22.88 -0.69
N SER A 24 42.67 -22.42 0.41
CA SER A 24 42.01 -21.57 1.41
C SER A 24 41.52 -20.26 0.81
N GLN A 25 42.40 -19.56 0.07
CA GLN A 25 42.05 -18.28 -0.56
C GLN A 25 40.90 -18.42 -1.58
N ASN A 26 40.85 -19.53 -2.32
CA ASN A 26 39.77 -19.80 -3.26
C ASN A 26 38.43 -20.05 -2.55
N ILE A 27 38.46 -20.76 -1.41
CA ILE A 27 37.27 -20.99 -0.58
C ILE A 27 36.77 -19.67 0.04
N ASP A 28 37.66 -18.82 0.52
CA ASP A 28 37.31 -17.51 1.09
C ASP A 28 36.68 -16.59 0.03
N ASN A 29 37.24 -16.57 -1.18
CA ASN A 29 36.68 -15.84 -2.31
C ASN A 29 35.28 -16.35 -2.69
N LEU A 30 35.08 -17.67 -2.70
CA LEU A 30 33.78 -18.28 -2.98
C LEU A 30 32.74 -17.92 -1.91
N ASN A 31 33.12 -17.97 -0.63
CA ASN A 31 32.24 -17.60 0.48
C ASN A 31 31.85 -16.12 0.40
N ASN A 32 32.81 -15.23 0.14
CA ASN A 32 32.55 -13.80 -0.03
C ASN A 32 31.63 -13.54 -1.23
N ALA A 33 31.84 -14.23 -2.36
CA ALA A 33 30.97 -14.14 -3.52
C ALA A 33 29.54 -14.61 -3.19
N ALA A 34 29.39 -15.72 -2.47
CA ALA A 34 28.10 -16.22 -2.02
C ALA A 34 27.39 -15.22 -1.10
N THR A 35 28.09 -14.65 -0.11
CA THR A 35 27.54 -13.62 0.78
C THR A 35 27.11 -12.37 0.02
N ASN A 36 27.89 -11.91 -0.96
CA ASN A 36 27.55 -10.76 -1.80
C ASN A 36 26.29 -11.03 -2.65
N VAL A 37 26.18 -12.23 -3.24
CA VAL A 37 24.99 -12.64 -3.99
C VAL A 37 23.77 -12.70 -3.09
N THR A 38 23.87 -13.32 -1.91
CA THR A 38 22.77 -13.35 -0.93
C THR A 38 22.36 -11.95 -0.48
N SER A 39 23.32 -11.07 -0.20
CA SER A 39 23.02 -9.68 0.18
C SER A 39 22.32 -8.91 -0.95
N THR A 40 22.73 -9.12 -2.20
CA THR A 40 22.08 -8.50 -3.38
C THR A 40 20.65 -9.00 -3.55
N ILE A 41 20.43 -10.31 -3.40
CA ILE A 41 19.09 -10.92 -3.47
C ILE A 41 18.19 -10.36 -2.36
N ASN A 42 18.70 -10.26 -1.13
CA ASN A 42 17.94 -9.70 -0.01
C ASN A 42 17.58 -8.23 -0.27
N GLY A 43 18.53 -7.39 -0.72
CA GLY A 43 18.25 -6.00 -1.05
C GLY A 43 17.23 -5.83 -2.19
N PHE A 44 17.25 -6.73 -3.18
CA PHE A 44 16.24 -6.77 -4.23
C PHE A 44 14.86 -7.16 -3.68
N MET A 45 14.79 -8.17 -2.83
CA MET A 45 13.54 -8.61 -2.19
C MET A 45 12.93 -7.52 -1.30
N ASP A 46 13.76 -6.83 -0.53
CA ASP A 46 13.35 -5.70 0.30
C ASP A 46 12.80 -4.57 -0.57
N SER A 47 13.44 -4.28 -1.71
CA SER A 47 12.99 -3.26 -2.65
C SER A 47 11.63 -3.60 -3.27
N ILE A 48 11.39 -4.87 -3.62
CA ILE A 48 10.09 -5.34 -4.11
C ILE A 48 9.02 -5.21 -3.04
N THR A 49 9.32 -5.66 -1.82
CA THR A 49 8.38 -5.63 -0.70
C THR A 49 7.96 -4.20 -0.40
N ASN A 50 8.93 -3.31 -0.20
CA ASN A 50 8.68 -1.90 0.08
C ASN A 50 7.96 -1.20 -1.09
N GLY A 51 8.33 -1.52 -2.33
CA GLY A 51 7.66 -0.98 -3.52
C GLY A 51 6.19 -1.39 -3.58
N THR A 52 5.91 -2.66 -3.31
CA THR A 52 4.54 -3.21 -3.32
C THR A 52 3.71 -2.62 -2.19
N GLU A 53 4.25 -2.54 -0.98
CA GLU A 53 3.58 -1.91 0.17
C GLU A 53 3.24 -0.44 -0.10
N ASN A 54 4.17 0.32 -0.69
CA ASN A 54 3.92 1.71 -1.05
C ASN A 54 2.78 1.87 -2.07
N ILE A 55 2.72 1.00 -3.08
CA ILE A 55 1.64 1.01 -4.08
C ILE A 55 0.30 0.70 -3.41
N ILE A 56 0.25 -0.34 -2.57
CA ILE A 56 -0.96 -0.74 -1.86
C ILE A 56 -1.44 0.40 -0.94
N ASN A 57 -0.54 1.00 -0.18
CA ASN A 57 -0.85 2.09 0.74
C ASN A 57 -1.35 3.34 0.00
N THR A 58 -0.75 3.66 -1.15
CA THR A 58 -1.19 4.76 -2.01
C THR A 58 -2.59 4.49 -2.56
N ALA A 59 -2.83 3.29 -3.10
CA ALA A 59 -4.13 2.90 -3.63
C ALA A 59 -5.23 2.92 -2.56
N LEU A 60 -4.92 2.49 -1.33
CA LEU A 60 -5.83 2.59 -0.18
C LEU A 60 -6.14 4.05 0.17
N ALA A 61 -5.13 4.92 0.22
CA ALA A 61 -5.31 6.34 0.50
C ALA A 61 -6.19 7.03 -0.56
N ASP A 62 -5.96 6.71 -1.84
CA ASP A 62 -6.76 7.21 -2.96
C ASP A 62 -8.21 6.73 -2.88
N LEU A 63 -8.44 5.45 -2.54
CA LEU A 63 -9.77 4.89 -2.39
C LEU A 63 -10.55 5.54 -1.24
N ILE A 64 -9.89 5.79 -0.10
CA ILE A 64 -10.49 6.51 1.03
C ILE A 64 -10.82 7.95 0.62
N SER A 65 -9.92 8.63 -0.07
CA SER A 65 -10.11 10.00 -0.55
C SER A 65 -11.29 10.09 -1.53
N PHE A 66 -11.38 9.15 -2.47
CA PHE A 66 -12.48 9.05 -3.41
C PHE A 66 -13.82 8.77 -2.72
N THR A 67 -13.82 7.89 -1.71
CA THR A 67 -15.01 7.59 -0.91
C THR A 67 -15.49 8.84 -0.17
N ASN A 68 -14.58 9.60 0.44
CA ASN A 68 -14.90 10.85 1.13
C ASN A 68 -15.41 11.93 0.16
N PHE A 69 -14.82 12.01 -1.03
CA PHE A 69 -15.31 12.88 -2.09
C PHE A 69 -16.75 12.53 -2.49
N LEU A 70 -17.05 11.25 -2.71
CA LEU A 70 -18.41 10.80 -3.02
C LEU A 70 -19.40 11.14 -1.91
N LYS A 71 -19.03 10.89 -0.64
CA LYS A 71 -19.86 11.28 0.51
C LYS A 71 -20.16 12.77 0.51
N SER A 72 -19.15 13.61 0.28
CA SER A 72 -19.31 15.06 0.22
C SER A 72 -20.23 15.51 -0.93
N VAL A 73 -20.08 14.92 -2.12
CA VAL A 73 -20.95 15.21 -3.27
C VAL A 73 -22.38 14.79 -2.99
N ILE A 74 -22.61 13.58 -2.47
CA ILE A 74 -23.95 13.08 -2.15
C ILE A 74 -24.61 13.93 -1.07
N TYR A 75 -23.87 14.29 -0.02
CA TYR A 75 -24.36 15.18 1.04
C TYR A 75 -24.79 16.53 0.47
N SER A 76 -23.90 17.20 -0.28
CA SER A 76 -24.16 18.53 -0.83
C SER A 76 -25.33 18.52 -1.81
N ALA A 77 -25.40 17.52 -2.68
CA ALA A 77 -26.51 17.35 -3.61
C ALA A 77 -27.83 17.09 -2.88
N SER A 78 -27.81 16.22 -1.86
CA SER A 78 -29.00 15.87 -1.08
C SER A 78 -29.53 17.07 -0.30
N GLU A 79 -28.66 17.83 0.35
CA GLU A 79 -29.03 19.05 1.09
C GLU A 79 -29.63 20.10 0.15
N ALA A 80 -28.95 20.40 -0.96
CA ALA A 80 -29.43 21.39 -1.93
C ALA A 80 -30.79 21.00 -2.54
N LEU A 81 -30.95 19.73 -2.94
CA LEU A 81 -32.19 19.22 -3.50
C LEU A 81 -33.31 19.16 -2.46
N ALA A 82 -33.01 18.81 -1.21
CA ALA A 82 -33.99 18.83 -0.13
C ALA A 82 -34.57 20.23 0.07
N ILE A 83 -33.72 21.26 0.11
CA ILE A 83 -34.17 22.65 0.24
C ILE A 83 -35.02 23.06 -0.97
N LEU A 84 -34.55 22.80 -2.19
CA LEU A 84 -35.28 23.14 -3.42
C LEU A 84 -36.65 22.47 -3.49
N PHE A 85 -36.71 21.15 -3.28
CA PHE A 85 -37.97 20.41 -3.30
C PHE A 85 -38.88 20.75 -2.14
N GLY A 86 -38.33 21.13 -0.98
CA GLY A 86 -39.10 21.61 0.17
C GLY A 86 -39.79 22.92 -0.14
N ILE A 87 -39.08 23.89 -0.71
CA ILE A 87 -39.61 25.21 -1.08
C ILE A 87 -40.65 25.08 -2.20
N ILE A 88 -40.28 24.43 -3.31
CA ILE A 88 -41.16 24.26 -4.48
C ILE A 88 -42.38 23.42 -4.11
N GLY A 89 -42.16 22.31 -3.40
CA GLY A 89 -43.21 21.40 -2.97
C GLY A 89 -44.17 22.05 -2.00
N GLY A 90 -43.63 22.77 -1.00
CA GLY A 90 -44.43 23.51 -0.01
C GLY A 90 -45.26 24.60 -0.67
N PHE A 91 -44.66 25.39 -1.57
CA PHE A 91 -45.39 26.41 -2.34
C PHE A 91 -46.52 25.80 -3.17
N LEU A 92 -46.27 24.73 -3.94
CA LEU A 92 -47.28 24.07 -4.76
C LEU A 92 -48.40 23.42 -3.93
N TRP A 93 -48.07 22.94 -2.73
CA TRP A 93 -49.03 22.34 -1.82
C TRP A 93 -49.92 23.38 -1.14
N LEU A 94 -49.34 24.48 -0.65
CA LEU A 94 -50.06 25.55 0.04
C LEU A 94 -50.85 26.48 -0.91
N SER A 95 -50.34 26.73 -2.11
CA SER A 95 -51.00 27.60 -3.11
C SER A 95 -52.20 26.94 -3.80
N GLY A 96 -52.38 25.62 -3.67
CA GLY A 96 -53.46 24.90 -4.35
C GLY A 96 -53.25 24.69 -5.86
N ILE A 97 -52.17 25.21 -6.46
CA ILE A 97 -51.90 25.12 -7.91
C ILE A 97 -51.70 23.66 -8.34
N SER A 98 -50.92 22.89 -7.57
CA SER A 98 -50.72 21.46 -7.84
C SER A 98 -50.48 20.68 -6.54
N PRO A 99 -51.53 20.44 -5.74
CA PRO A 99 -51.39 19.90 -4.39
C PRO A 99 -50.74 18.51 -4.36
N TYR A 100 -51.07 17.66 -5.33
CA TYR A 100 -50.55 16.29 -5.41
C TYR A 100 -49.06 16.25 -5.82
N ARG A 101 -48.63 17.13 -6.74
CA ARG A 101 -47.21 17.24 -7.10
C ARG A 101 -46.41 17.90 -5.98
N GLY A 102 -46.97 18.93 -5.35
CA GLY A 102 -46.37 19.60 -4.20
C GLY A 102 -46.13 18.65 -3.03
N ARG A 103 -47.15 17.88 -2.62
CA ARG A 103 -47.02 16.90 -1.53
C ARG A 103 -45.94 15.84 -1.81
N ARG A 104 -45.85 15.34 -3.05
CA ARG A 104 -44.80 14.38 -3.45
C ARG A 104 -43.41 15.00 -3.33
N LEU A 105 -43.23 16.24 -3.79
CA LEU A 105 -41.95 16.95 -3.67
C LEU A 105 -41.56 17.21 -2.21
N VAL A 106 -42.51 17.56 -1.33
CA VAL A 106 -42.24 17.71 0.11
C VAL A 106 -41.79 16.38 0.73
N ILE A 107 -42.43 15.27 0.38
CA ILE A 107 -42.01 13.94 0.86
C ILE A 107 -40.61 13.61 0.35
N SER A 108 -40.32 13.87 -0.93
CA SER A 108 -38.98 13.70 -1.50
C SER A 108 -37.95 14.55 -0.76
N ALA A 109 -38.26 15.81 -0.45
CA ALA A 109 -37.38 16.71 0.30
C ALA A 109 -37.01 16.15 1.68
N ILE A 110 -38.00 15.61 2.41
CA ILE A 110 -37.78 14.98 3.71
C ILE A 110 -36.88 13.74 3.58
N LEU A 111 -37.11 12.91 2.56
CA LEU A 111 -36.27 11.74 2.29
C LEU A 111 -34.83 12.13 1.93
N LEU A 112 -34.63 13.17 1.12
CA LEU A 112 -33.31 13.70 0.77
C LEU A 112 -32.60 14.31 1.98
N ALA A 113 -33.32 15.02 2.85
CA ALA A 113 -32.77 15.54 4.11
C ALA A 113 -32.33 14.41 5.05
N LEU A 114 -33.12 13.34 5.17
CA LEU A 114 -32.73 12.15 5.93
C LEU A 114 -31.51 11.47 5.33
N LEU A 115 -31.43 11.36 4.00
CA LEU A 115 -30.25 10.82 3.32
C LEU A 115 -29.00 11.65 3.64
N ALA A 116 -29.09 12.98 3.59
CA ALA A 116 -27.98 13.87 3.94
C ALA A 116 -27.52 13.65 5.41
N ILE A 117 -28.47 13.53 6.35
CA ILE A 117 -28.17 13.24 7.75
C ILE A 117 -27.48 11.88 7.92
N ILE A 118 -27.89 10.86 7.16
CA ILE A 118 -27.25 9.55 7.22
C ILE A 118 -25.82 9.64 6.69
N ILE A 119 -25.61 10.29 5.54
CA ILE A 119 -24.30 10.38 4.88
C ILE A 119 -23.27 11.14 5.72
N ILE A 120 -23.67 12.17 6.47
CA ILE A 120 -22.73 12.91 7.34
C ILE A 120 -22.30 12.11 8.58
N HIS A 121 -23.07 11.08 8.98
CA HIS A 121 -22.78 10.23 10.13
C HIS A 121 -22.16 8.86 9.77
N ILE A 122 -21.98 8.57 8.47
CA ILE A 122 -21.29 7.37 7.96
C ILE A 122 -19.88 7.77 7.54
#